data_AF-A0A5J4PA97-F1
#
_entry.id   AF-A0A5J4PA97-F1
#
_cell.length_a   1.000
_cell.length_b   1.000
_cell.length_c   1.000
_cell.angle_alpha   90.00
_cell.angle_beta   90.00
_cell.angle_gamma   90.00
#
_symmetry.space_group_name_H-M   'P 1'
#
loop_
_entity.id
_entity.type
_entity.pdbx_description
1 polymer ?
#
loop_
_entity_poly.entity_id
_entity_poly.type
_entity_poly.pdbx_seq_one_letter_code
_entity_poly.pdbx_strand_id
1 'polypeptide(L)'
;SDNPNSVPNTIISMIEDDAGHIWLGSYLKGLACMDKATGHCVYYNNHIQVSNDNTARYKIFCLAKYKHNKLWIGTNGAGVYVFDLHERKYIQHYTFIADDGDAQRLPNDWVNCITCDGEGTIWVGSYGGICSINPLTRQMKNYTTNNSTLPGNIVYCVNEDHKGNLWIGTTAGLVRFDKNSWKSKTYTVSDGLSSNVICGILEDETGNIWLSTH
;
A
#
# COMPACT_ATOMS: atom_id res chain seq x y z
N SER A 1 19.60 12.52 -13.23
CA SER A 1 19.95 13.94 -13.42
C SER A 1 19.40 14.73 -12.25
N ASP A 2 20.24 15.53 -11.57
CA ASP A 2 19.81 16.42 -10.48
C ASP A 2 19.35 17.79 -11.03
N ASN A 3 18.42 17.75 -11.98
CA ASN A 3 17.73 18.95 -12.42
C ASN A 3 16.54 19.19 -11.46
N PRO A 4 16.47 20.32 -10.74
CA PRO A 4 15.32 20.65 -9.89
C PRO A 4 13.98 20.76 -10.66
N ASN A 5 14.04 20.88 -11.99
CA ASN A 5 12.87 20.90 -12.88
C ASN A 5 12.53 19.53 -13.49
N SER A 6 13.10 18.43 -12.97
CA SER A 6 12.82 17.08 -13.46
C SER A 6 12.23 16.21 -12.37
N VAL A 7 11.09 15.59 -12.69
CA VAL A 7 10.58 14.43 -11.95
C VAL A 7 11.68 13.36 -11.92
N PRO A 8 11.95 12.71 -10.76
CA PRO A 8 13.00 11.70 -10.69
C PRO A 8 12.62 10.49 -11.54
N ASN A 9 13.61 9.84 -12.14
CA ASN A 9 13.45 8.67 -13.02
C ASN A 9 13.01 7.38 -12.30
N THR A 10 12.45 7.50 -11.10
CA THR A 10 12.12 6.40 -10.19
C THR A 10 10.78 6.61 -9.49
N ILE A 11 9.82 7.29 -10.13
CA ILE A 11 8.44 7.37 -9.62
C ILE A 11 7.79 6.00 -9.78
N ILE A 12 7.31 5.46 -8.67
CA ILE A 12 6.62 4.16 -8.60
C ILE A 12 5.12 4.34 -8.35
N SER A 13 4.73 5.44 -7.69
CA SER A 13 3.34 5.72 -7.36
C SER A 13 3.04 7.21 -7.41
N MET A 14 1.78 7.53 -7.69
CA MET A 14 1.27 8.89 -7.79
C MET A 14 -0.16 8.94 -7.25
N ILE A 15 -0.50 10.01 -6.54
CA ILE A 15 -1.87 10.26 -6.07
C ILE A 15 -2.17 11.75 -5.99
N GLU A 16 -3.43 12.10 -6.19
CA GLU A 16 -3.92 13.49 -6.11
C GLU A 16 -4.59 13.72 -4.75
N ASP A 17 -4.22 14.80 -4.07
CA ASP A 17 -4.93 15.24 -2.86
C ASP A 17 -6.17 16.08 -3.20
N ASP A 18 -6.99 16.36 -2.18
CA ASP A 18 -8.25 17.09 -2.35
C ASP A 18 -8.04 18.58 -2.69
N ALA A 19 -6.83 19.10 -2.47
CA ALA A 19 -6.42 20.44 -2.90
C ALA A 19 -5.84 20.46 -4.32
N GLY A 20 -5.80 19.30 -5.00
CA GLY A 20 -5.35 19.16 -6.37
C GLY A 20 -3.82 19.04 -6.53
N HIS A 21 -3.06 18.91 -5.44
CA HIS A 21 -1.62 18.64 -5.54
C HIS A 21 -1.36 17.19 -5.94
N ILE A 22 -0.31 16.97 -6.72
CA ILE A 22 0.15 15.63 -7.08
C ILE A 22 1.24 15.20 -6.10
N TRP A 23 1.02 14.09 -5.41
CA TRP A 23 2.00 13.45 -4.56
C TRP A 23 2.64 12.28 -5.29
N LEU A 24 3.95 12.19 -5.20
CA LEU A 24 4.79 11.23 -5.91
C LEU A 24 5.57 10.40 -4.91
N GLY A 25 5.46 9.07 -5.04
CA GLY A 25 6.30 8.10 -4.37
C GLY A 25 7.48 7.73 -5.26
N SER A 26 8.68 8.14 -4.86
CA SER A 26 9.92 7.80 -5.57
C SER A 26 10.66 6.67 -4.85
N TYR A 27 11.28 5.76 -5.61
CA TYR A 27 12.12 4.70 -5.05
C TYR A 27 13.45 5.22 -4.49
N LEU A 28 14.01 6.30 -5.03
CA LEU A 28 15.33 6.81 -4.62
C LEU A 28 15.27 8.13 -3.85
N LYS A 29 14.18 8.89 -4.00
CA LYS A 29 14.09 10.26 -3.47
C LYS A 29 12.98 10.44 -2.43
N GLY A 30 12.27 9.38 -2.05
CA GLY A 30 11.20 9.45 -1.07
C GLY A 30 9.95 10.14 -1.60
N LEU A 31 9.26 10.88 -0.72
CA LEU A 31 7.99 11.53 -1.02
C LEU A 31 8.23 12.91 -1.61
N ALA A 32 7.53 13.22 -2.70
CA ALA A 32 7.52 14.55 -3.29
C ALA A 32 6.10 15.05 -3.55
N CYS A 33 5.93 16.37 -3.52
CA CYS A 33 4.74 17.06 -4.02
C CYS A 33 5.13 17.82 -5.28
N MET A 34 4.46 17.53 -6.39
CA MET A 34 4.69 18.17 -7.68
C MET A 34 3.65 19.26 -7.93
N ASP A 35 4.15 20.43 -8.33
CA ASP A 35 3.34 21.50 -8.88
C ASP A 35 2.90 21.13 -10.31
N LYS A 36 1.58 21.04 -10.54
CA LYS A 36 1.01 20.61 -11.83
C LYS A 36 1.36 21.55 -12.99
N ALA A 37 1.54 22.85 -12.72
CA ALA A 37 1.75 23.86 -13.76
C ALA A 37 3.21 23.93 -14.23
N THR A 38 4.14 23.72 -13.31
CA THR A 38 5.59 23.91 -13.54
C THR A 38 6.37 22.60 -13.59
N GLY A 39 5.81 21.50 -13.06
CA GLY A 39 6.51 20.23 -12.88
C GLY A 39 7.54 20.23 -11.74
N HIS A 40 7.66 21.34 -11.01
CA HIS A 40 8.61 21.46 -9.90
C HIS A 40 8.19 20.55 -8.73
N CYS A 41 9.15 19.83 -8.16
CA CYS A 41 8.92 18.87 -7.09
C CYS A 41 9.56 19.33 -5.77
N VAL A 42 8.75 19.43 -4.72
CA VAL A 42 9.22 19.65 -3.34
C VAL A 42 9.28 18.30 -2.63
N TYR A 43 10.47 17.94 -2.12
CA TYR A 43 10.70 16.66 -1.45
C TYR A 43 10.58 16.78 0.07
N TYR A 44 9.95 15.79 0.70
CA TYR A 44 9.67 15.76 2.13
C TYR A 44 10.48 14.65 2.82
N ASN A 45 11.79 14.85 2.95
CA ASN A 45 12.72 13.83 3.49
C ASN A 45 13.21 14.10 4.94
N ASN A 46 12.91 15.28 5.49
CA ASN A 46 13.65 15.87 6.63
C ASN A 46 13.20 15.47 8.05
N HIS A 47 12.20 14.58 8.21
CA HIS A 47 11.62 14.30 9.54
C HIS A 47 11.65 12.84 9.98
N ILE A 48 12.46 12.00 9.36
CA ILE A 48 12.63 10.61 9.79
C ILE A 48 13.98 10.48 10.50
N GLN A 49 14.03 10.77 11.82
CA GLN A 49 15.27 10.70 12.61
C GLN A 49 15.97 9.34 12.39
N VAL A 50 17.28 9.40 12.14
CA VAL A 50 18.12 8.26 11.80
C VAL A 50 19.02 7.93 12.98
N SER A 51 18.94 6.68 13.46
CA SER A 51 20.13 5.95 13.88
C SER A 51 20.48 4.98 12.74
N ASN A 52 21.67 5.19 12.16
CA ASN A 52 22.40 4.34 11.22
C ASN A 52 21.66 3.79 9.97
N ASP A 53 21.90 4.46 8.84
CA ASP A 53 22.07 3.91 7.48
C ASP A 53 21.00 2.93 6.94
N ASN A 54 19.70 3.25 7.06
CA ASN A 54 18.67 2.52 6.33
C ASN A 54 17.96 3.38 5.28
N THR A 55 18.46 3.33 4.04
CA THR A 55 17.88 4.01 2.86
C THR A 55 16.54 3.42 2.41
N ALA A 56 16.10 2.28 2.98
CA ALA A 56 14.81 1.66 2.65
C ALA A 56 13.61 2.59 2.88
N ARG A 57 13.74 3.57 3.77
CA ARG A 57 12.74 4.61 4.05
C ARG A 57 12.44 5.52 2.85
N TYR A 58 13.41 5.69 1.94
CA TYR A 58 13.21 6.47 0.71
C TYR A 58 12.62 5.64 -0.44
N LYS A 59 12.48 4.32 -0.28
CA LYS A 59 11.98 3.41 -1.31
C LYS A 59 10.47 3.33 -1.29
N ILE A 60 9.80 4.45 -1.59
CA ILE A 60 8.35 4.48 -1.62
C ILE A 60 7.85 3.66 -2.81
N PHE A 61 7.02 2.67 -2.51
CA PHE A 61 6.50 1.73 -3.49
C PHE A 61 5.02 1.98 -3.79
N CYS A 62 4.24 2.34 -2.78
CA CYS A 62 2.82 2.64 -2.96
C CYS A 62 2.37 3.78 -2.04
N LEU A 63 1.31 4.45 -2.49
CA LEU A 63 0.64 5.54 -1.79
C LEU A 63 -0.84 5.24 -1.72
N ALA A 64 -1.47 5.53 -0.59
CA ALA A 64 -2.93 5.47 -0.44
C ALA A 64 -3.43 6.70 0.32
N LYS A 65 -4.46 7.34 -0.23
CA LYS A 65 -5.15 8.44 0.46
C LYS A 65 -6.10 7.85 1.48
N TYR A 66 -6.07 8.38 2.69
CA TYR A 66 -7.07 8.12 3.71
C TYR A 66 -7.91 9.37 3.93
N LYS A 67 -9.14 9.19 4.45
CA LYS A 67 -10.00 10.30 4.89
C LYS A 67 -9.22 11.20 5.88
N HIS A 68 -9.52 12.50 5.93
CA HIS A 68 -8.88 13.49 6.84
C HIS A 68 -7.43 13.88 6.50
N ASN A 69 -7.10 14.11 5.23
CA ASN A 69 -5.80 14.69 4.84
C ASN A 69 -4.58 13.84 5.25
N LYS A 70 -4.70 12.51 5.25
CA LYS A 70 -3.59 11.60 5.56
C LYS A 70 -3.21 10.80 4.34
N LEU A 71 -1.90 10.70 4.14
CA LEU A 71 -1.28 9.87 3.11
C LEU A 71 -0.60 8.68 3.78
N TRP A 72 -1.01 7.48 3.41
CA TRP A 72 -0.37 6.23 3.79
C TRP A 72 0.68 5.88 2.75
N ILE A 73 1.88 5.54 3.21
CA ILE A 73 3.07 5.39 2.39
C ILE A 73 3.65 4.01 2.67
N GLY A 74 3.58 3.13 1.68
CA GLY A 74 4.22 1.82 1.74
C GLY A 74 5.63 1.89 1.17
N THR A 75 6.58 1.31 1.90
CA THR A 75 7.98 1.30 1.52
C THR A 75 8.48 -0.11 1.21
N ASN A 76 9.53 -0.18 0.40
CA ASN A 76 10.29 -1.40 0.21
C ASN A 76 11.38 -1.51 1.30
N GLY A 77 10.96 -1.93 2.50
CA GLY A 77 11.87 -2.42 3.54
C GLY A 77 11.90 -1.58 4.82
N ALA A 78 11.01 -0.60 4.94
CA ALA A 78 10.83 0.17 6.15
C ALA A 78 9.37 0.21 6.62
N GLY A 79 8.51 -0.70 6.13
CA GLY A 79 7.11 -0.80 6.52
C GLY A 79 6.26 0.34 5.98
N VAL A 80 5.35 0.85 6.82
CA VAL A 80 4.33 1.83 6.44
C VAL A 80 4.48 3.11 7.25
N TYR A 81 4.53 4.25 6.56
CA TYR A 81 4.50 5.57 7.16
C TYR A 81 3.15 6.25 6.93
N VAL A 82 2.74 7.11 7.87
CA VAL A 82 1.61 8.02 7.69
C VAL A 82 2.12 9.44 7.67
N PHE A 83 1.78 10.17 6.62
CA PHE A 83 2.13 11.56 6.40
C PHE A 83 0.89 12.44 6.48
N ASP A 84 0.96 13.48 7.30
CA ASP A 84 -0.09 14.49 7.41
C ASP A 84 0.08 15.53 6.30
N LEU A 85 -0.92 15.64 5.42
CA LEU A 85 -0.88 16.54 4.26
C LEU A 85 -1.02 18.01 4.65
N HIS A 86 -1.64 18.29 5.80
CA HIS A 86 -1.82 19.66 6.30
C HIS A 86 -0.55 20.15 7.00
N GLU A 87 -0.03 19.38 7.96
CA GLU A 87 1.17 19.73 8.72
C GLU A 87 2.48 19.42 7.99
N ARG A 88 2.39 18.71 6.85
CA ARG A 88 3.53 18.32 5.99
C ARG A 88 4.60 17.53 6.76
N LYS A 89 4.18 16.60 7.61
CA LYS A 89 5.08 15.81 8.45
C LYS A 89 4.66 14.35 8.56
N TYR A 90 5.64 13.48 8.82
CA TYR A 90 5.39 12.09 9.20
C TYR A 90 4.88 12.03 10.64
N ILE A 91 3.80 11.29 10.87
CA ILE A 91 3.11 11.24 12.17
C ILE A 91 2.98 9.84 12.77
N GLN A 92 3.17 8.79 11.97
CA GLN A 92 3.09 7.40 12.42
C GLN A 92 3.97 6.50 11.56
N HIS A 93 4.46 5.43 12.18
CA HIS A 93 5.22 4.36 11.54
C HIS A 93 4.72 3.00 12.04
N TYR A 94 4.55 2.05 11.12
CA TYR A 94 4.21 0.66 11.38
C TYR A 94 5.28 -0.23 10.74
N THR A 95 5.79 -1.21 11.48
CA THR A 95 6.88 -2.07 11.03
C THR A 95 6.76 -3.47 11.63
N PHE A 96 7.55 -4.42 11.10
CA PHE A 96 7.67 -5.78 11.60
C PHE A 96 8.31 -5.85 12.99
N ILE A 97 9.27 -4.97 13.28
CA ILE A 97 9.95 -4.87 14.58
C ILE A 97 9.31 -3.73 15.37
N ALA A 98 8.42 -4.05 16.31
CA ALA A 98 7.89 -3.07 17.25
C ALA A 98 8.81 -2.97 18.48
N ASP A 99 9.32 -1.76 18.77
CA ASP A 99 10.24 -1.50 19.89
C ASP A 99 9.56 -1.54 21.28
N ASP A 100 8.22 -1.57 21.33
CA ASP A 100 7.41 -1.32 22.53
C ASP A 100 6.69 -2.56 23.08
N GLY A 101 6.96 -3.77 22.55
CA GLY A 101 6.37 -5.00 23.04
C GLY A 101 4.87 -5.15 22.77
N ASP A 102 4.26 -4.23 22.01
CA ASP A 102 2.89 -4.36 21.55
C ASP A 102 2.82 -5.39 20.40
N ALA A 103 1.79 -6.23 20.41
CA ALA A 103 1.65 -7.32 19.44
C ALA A 103 1.22 -6.82 18.03
N GLN A 104 1.03 -5.51 17.87
CA GLN A 104 0.50 -4.85 16.68
C GLN A 104 1.62 -4.50 15.70
N ARG A 105 2.12 -5.52 15.01
CA ARG A 105 3.20 -5.42 14.03
C ARG A 105 2.73 -5.78 12.63
N LEU A 106 3.37 -5.21 11.61
CA LEU A 106 3.20 -5.68 10.24
C LEU A 106 3.74 -7.11 10.10
N PRO A 107 3.21 -7.93 9.17
CA PRO A 107 3.76 -9.24 8.92
C PRO A 107 5.09 -9.19 8.15
N ASN A 108 5.39 -8.08 7.47
CA ASN A 108 6.65 -7.83 6.77
C ASN A 108 6.81 -6.33 6.42
N ASP A 109 8.05 -5.84 6.33
CA ASP A 109 8.36 -4.43 6.00
C ASP A 109 8.49 -4.13 4.49
N TRP A 110 8.47 -5.15 3.63
CA TRP A 110 8.37 -5.01 2.18
C TRP A 110 6.90 -4.89 1.78
N VAL A 111 6.43 -3.65 1.68
CA VAL A 111 5.04 -3.31 1.36
C VAL A 111 4.89 -3.09 -0.14
N ASN A 112 4.00 -3.85 -0.77
CA ASN A 112 3.72 -3.75 -2.22
C ASN A 112 2.52 -2.84 -2.51
N CYS A 113 1.47 -2.92 -1.70
CA CYS A 113 0.24 -2.18 -1.94
C CYS A 113 -0.42 -1.75 -0.64
N ILE A 114 -1.13 -0.62 -0.71
CA ILE A 114 -2.00 -0.13 0.36
C ILE A 114 -3.31 0.30 -0.30
N THR A 115 -4.43 -0.10 0.28
CA THR A 115 -5.78 0.31 -0.14
C THR A 115 -6.57 0.75 1.09
N CYS A 116 -7.29 1.86 0.97
CA CYS A 116 -8.32 2.24 1.94
C CYS A 116 -9.65 1.72 1.43
N ASP A 117 -10.36 0.94 2.24
CA ASP A 117 -11.70 0.50 1.90
C ASP A 117 -12.77 1.57 2.23
N GLY A 118 -14.00 1.37 1.77
CA GLY A 118 -15.13 2.29 1.97
C GLY A 118 -15.46 2.55 3.43
N GLU A 119 -15.20 1.57 4.30
CA GLU A 119 -15.39 1.63 5.76
C GLU A 119 -14.26 2.41 6.47
N GLY A 120 -13.15 2.68 5.77
CA GLY A 120 -11.99 3.38 6.31
C GLY A 120 -10.95 2.46 6.96
N THR A 121 -11.02 1.16 6.73
CA THR A 121 -9.93 0.24 7.07
C THR A 121 -8.83 0.34 6.03
N ILE A 122 -7.58 0.38 6.50
CA ILE A 122 -6.41 0.33 5.63
C ILE A 122 -5.95 -1.11 5.49
N TRP A 123 -5.84 -1.57 4.25
CA TRP A 123 -5.37 -2.89 3.89
C TRP A 123 -3.97 -2.79 3.29
N VAL A 124 -3.00 -3.40 3.96
CA VAL A 124 -1.58 -3.39 3.59
C VAL A 124 -1.21 -4.78 3.06
N GLY A 125 -0.83 -4.88 1.79
CA GLY A 125 -0.26 -6.09 1.19
C GLY A 125 1.25 -6.03 1.22
N SER A 126 1.88 -7.10 1.71
CA SER A 126 3.33 -7.21 1.89
C SER A 126 3.85 -8.56 1.41
N TYR A 127 5.16 -8.79 1.55
CA TYR A 127 5.79 -10.10 1.30
C TYR A 127 5.46 -11.15 2.38
N GLY A 128 4.85 -10.74 3.51
CA GLY A 128 4.47 -11.62 4.62
C GLY A 128 2.96 -11.85 4.74
N GLY A 129 2.17 -11.36 3.81
CA GLY A 129 0.71 -11.44 3.82
C GLY A 129 0.05 -10.07 3.87
N ILE A 130 -1.18 -10.04 4.37
CA ILE A 130 -2.01 -8.84 4.50
C ILE A 130 -2.10 -8.39 5.94
N CYS A 131 -2.12 -7.09 6.17
CA CYS A 131 -2.52 -6.50 7.44
C CYS A 131 -3.71 -5.54 7.22
N SER A 132 -4.79 -5.73 7.98
CA SER A 132 -5.83 -4.70 8.12
C SER A 132 -5.50 -3.80 9.31
N ILE A 133 -5.60 -2.49 9.13
CA ILE A 133 -5.31 -1.48 10.16
C ILE A 133 -6.52 -0.56 10.27
N ASN A 134 -7.08 -0.44 11.47
CA ASN A 134 -8.05 0.61 11.77
C ASN A 134 -7.30 1.91 12.11
N PRO A 135 -7.39 2.99 11.30
CA PRO A 135 -6.59 4.19 11.53
C PRO A 135 -6.97 4.98 12.79
N LEU A 136 -8.17 4.76 13.33
CA LEU A 136 -8.68 5.47 14.51
C LEU A 136 -8.26 4.78 15.80
N THR A 137 -8.43 3.45 15.87
CA THR A 137 -8.10 2.64 17.06
C THR A 137 -6.69 2.09 17.04
N ARG A 138 -6.02 2.17 15.87
CA ARG A 138 -4.72 1.56 15.55
C ARG A 138 -4.70 0.04 15.57
N GLN A 139 -5.84 -0.61 15.81
CA GLN A 139 -5.92 -2.07 15.85
C GLN A 139 -5.49 -2.69 14.52
N MET A 140 -4.61 -3.69 14.62
CA MET A 140 -4.06 -4.42 13.49
C MET A 140 -4.46 -5.89 13.52
N LYS A 141 -4.66 -6.47 12.33
CA LYS A 141 -4.86 -7.92 12.17
C LYS A 141 -4.15 -8.44 10.94
N ASN A 142 -3.33 -9.46 11.13
CA ASN A 142 -2.53 -10.08 10.09
C ASN A 142 -3.20 -11.33 9.54
N TYR A 143 -3.17 -11.46 8.21
CA TYR A 143 -3.65 -12.60 7.45
C TYR A 143 -2.46 -13.14 6.65
N THR A 144 -2.12 -14.40 6.91
CA THR A 144 -1.02 -15.14 6.29
C THR A 144 -1.53 -16.51 5.84
N THR A 145 -0.72 -17.27 5.12
CA THR A 145 -1.02 -18.67 4.75
C THR A 145 -1.29 -19.57 5.95
N ASN A 146 -0.83 -19.20 7.15
CA ASN A 146 -0.93 -20.04 8.34
C ASN A 146 -2.21 -19.80 9.15
N ASN A 147 -2.88 -18.67 8.97
CA ASN A 147 -4.04 -18.27 9.79
C ASN A 147 -5.23 -17.78 8.95
N SER A 148 -5.15 -17.88 7.63
CA SER A 148 -6.17 -17.43 6.69
C SER A 148 -6.18 -18.33 5.45
N THR A 149 -7.07 -18.04 4.50
CA THR A 149 -7.16 -18.77 3.23
C THR A 149 -6.26 -18.20 2.13
N LEU A 150 -5.33 -17.31 2.47
CA LEU A 150 -4.39 -16.78 1.48
C LEU A 150 -3.58 -17.95 0.87
N PRO A 151 -3.56 -18.09 -0.47
CA PRO A 151 -2.81 -19.17 -1.11
C PRO A 151 -1.30 -18.92 -1.09
N GLY A 152 -0.88 -17.67 -0.88
CA GLY A 152 0.52 -17.26 -0.80
C GLY A 152 0.69 -16.00 0.03
N ASN A 153 1.86 -15.85 0.67
CA ASN A 153 2.15 -14.69 1.52
C ASN A 153 2.62 -13.46 0.74
N ILE A 154 3.13 -13.62 -0.49
CA ILE A 154 3.55 -12.48 -1.29
C ILE A 154 2.31 -11.90 -1.98
N VAL A 155 1.87 -10.76 -1.47
CA VAL A 155 0.70 -10.03 -1.96
C VAL A 155 1.16 -8.87 -2.82
N TYR A 156 0.70 -8.80 -4.07
CA TYR A 156 1.07 -7.72 -5.01
C TYR A 156 0.05 -6.61 -5.07
N CYS A 157 -1.23 -6.93 -4.96
CA CYS A 157 -2.31 -5.96 -5.09
C CYS A 157 -3.51 -6.34 -4.23
N VAL A 158 -4.21 -5.31 -3.76
CA VAL A 158 -5.47 -5.41 -3.05
C VAL A 158 -6.38 -4.32 -3.59
N ASN A 159 -7.58 -4.68 -4.04
CA ASN A 159 -8.59 -3.73 -4.50
C ASN A 159 -9.95 -4.06 -3.89
N GLU A 160 -10.72 -3.05 -3.54
CA GLU A 160 -12.11 -3.23 -3.11
C GLU A 160 -13.03 -3.08 -4.32
N ASP A 161 -14.00 -4.00 -4.47
CA ASP A 161 -15.04 -3.87 -5.48
C ASP A 161 -16.20 -2.99 -5.02
N HIS A 162 -17.06 -2.56 -5.94
CA HIS A 162 -18.25 -1.74 -5.64
C HIS A 162 -19.25 -2.43 -4.71
N LYS A 163 -19.13 -3.74 -4.49
CA LYS A 163 -19.94 -4.53 -3.54
C LYS A 163 -19.28 -4.66 -2.17
N GLY A 164 -18.11 -4.07 -1.97
CA GLY A 164 -17.35 -4.12 -0.71
C GLY A 164 -16.57 -5.42 -0.50
N ASN A 165 -16.39 -6.26 -1.52
CA ASN A 165 -15.46 -7.39 -1.41
C ASN A 165 -14.03 -6.91 -1.68
N LEU A 166 -13.06 -7.51 -1.00
CA LEU A 166 -11.66 -7.34 -1.33
C LEU A 166 -11.22 -8.41 -2.32
N TRP A 167 -10.57 -7.97 -3.38
CA TRP A 167 -9.85 -8.80 -4.33
C TRP A 167 -8.37 -8.66 -4.07
N ILE A 168 -7.72 -9.80 -3.84
CA ILE A 168 -6.34 -9.89 -3.37
C ILE A 168 -5.55 -10.72 -4.37
N GLY A 169 -4.57 -10.10 -5.00
CA GLY A 169 -3.65 -10.75 -5.92
C GLY A 169 -2.37 -11.18 -5.23
N THR A 170 -2.05 -12.47 -5.32
CA THR A 170 -0.84 -13.05 -4.73
C THR A 170 0.03 -13.70 -5.80
N THR A 171 1.19 -14.22 -5.41
CA THR A 171 2.03 -15.08 -6.26
C THR A 171 1.46 -16.50 -6.46
N ALA A 172 0.40 -16.88 -5.74
CA ALA A 172 -0.14 -18.24 -5.70
C ALA A 172 -1.65 -18.33 -6.00
N GLY A 173 -2.25 -17.23 -6.46
CA GLY A 173 -3.65 -17.17 -6.86
C GLY A 173 -4.33 -15.85 -6.50
N LEU A 174 -5.60 -15.78 -6.83
CA LEU A 174 -6.50 -14.67 -6.52
C LEU A 174 -7.39 -15.05 -5.34
N VAL A 175 -7.60 -14.14 -4.40
CA VAL A 175 -8.59 -14.32 -3.32
C VAL A 175 -9.66 -13.26 -3.43
N ARG A 176 -10.93 -13.68 -3.38
CA ARG A 176 -12.06 -12.80 -3.11
C ARG A 176 -12.48 -12.96 -1.66
N PHE A 177 -12.41 -11.89 -0.88
CA PHE A 177 -12.77 -11.84 0.52
C PHE A 177 -14.01 -10.96 0.72
N ASP A 178 -15.10 -11.58 1.15
CA ASP A 178 -16.35 -10.91 1.48
C ASP A 178 -16.28 -10.39 2.92
N LYS A 179 -16.22 -9.07 3.07
CA LYS A 179 -16.12 -8.40 4.37
C LYS A 179 -17.39 -8.53 5.21
N ASN A 180 -18.55 -8.76 4.60
CA ASN A 180 -19.82 -8.90 5.32
C ASN A 180 -19.93 -10.28 5.97
N SER A 181 -19.63 -11.33 5.20
CA SER A 181 -19.70 -12.71 5.69
C SER A 181 -18.41 -13.22 6.33
N TRP A 182 -17.32 -12.46 6.23
CA TRP A 182 -15.96 -12.85 6.64
C TRP A 182 -15.49 -14.16 5.99
N LYS A 183 -16.00 -14.46 4.80
CA LYS A 183 -15.63 -15.64 4.02
C LYS A 183 -14.75 -15.25 2.85
N SER A 184 -13.85 -16.13 2.50
CA SER A 184 -12.97 -15.99 1.35
C SER A 184 -13.13 -17.16 0.40
N LYS A 185 -12.88 -16.90 -0.89
CA LYS A 185 -12.74 -17.91 -1.92
C LYS A 185 -11.47 -17.65 -2.71
N THR A 186 -10.71 -18.71 -2.93
CA THR A 186 -9.47 -18.68 -3.71
C THR A 186 -9.75 -19.18 -5.12
N TYR A 187 -9.08 -18.57 -6.10
CA TYR A 187 -9.08 -18.96 -7.50
C TYR A 187 -7.63 -19.17 -7.96
N THR A 188 -7.42 -20.24 -8.71
CA THR A 188 -6.12 -20.63 -9.26
C THR A 188 -6.26 -21.00 -10.74
N VAL A 189 -5.18 -21.46 -11.36
CA VAL A 189 -5.22 -22.03 -12.72
C VAL A 189 -6.21 -23.19 -12.85
N SER A 190 -6.49 -23.96 -11.79
CA SER A 190 -7.51 -25.03 -11.85
C SER A 190 -8.93 -24.49 -11.94
N ASP A 191 -9.14 -23.24 -11.56
CA ASP A 191 -10.42 -22.53 -11.64
C ASP A 191 -10.54 -21.71 -12.93
N GLY A 192 -9.51 -21.74 -13.79
CA GLY A 192 -9.50 -21.07 -15.09
C GLY A 192 -8.67 -19.77 -15.17
N LEU A 193 -7.88 -19.43 -14.15
CA LEU A 193 -6.91 -18.33 -14.27
C LEU A 193 -5.83 -18.68 -15.29
N SER A 194 -5.34 -17.69 -16.04
CA SER A 194 -4.21 -17.85 -16.97
C SER A 194 -2.90 -18.17 -16.24
N SER A 195 -2.71 -17.60 -15.06
CA SER A 195 -1.55 -17.81 -14.19
C SER A 195 -1.95 -17.56 -12.73
N ASN A 196 -1.24 -18.19 -11.80
CA ASN A 196 -1.42 -17.98 -10.37
C ASN A 196 -0.78 -16.68 -9.87
N VAL A 197 0.09 -16.05 -10.67
CA VAL A 197 0.71 -14.79 -10.27
C VAL A 197 -0.14 -13.62 -10.74
N ILE A 198 -0.76 -12.94 -9.79
CA ILE A 198 -1.66 -11.80 -10.04
C ILE A 198 -0.93 -10.51 -9.71
N CYS A 199 -0.61 -9.74 -10.75
CA CYS A 199 0.17 -8.50 -10.63
C CYS A 199 -0.68 -7.27 -10.35
N GLY A 200 -1.95 -7.28 -10.75
CA GLY A 200 -2.83 -6.12 -10.71
C GLY A 200 -4.30 -6.51 -10.86
N ILE A 201 -5.17 -5.72 -10.23
CA ILE A 201 -6.61 -5.92 -10.18
C ILE A 201 -7.29 -4.57 -10.39
N LEU A 202 -8.26 -4.52 -11.30
CA LEU A 202 -9.14 -3.38 -11.54
C LEU A 202 -10.59 -3.86 -11.65
N GLU A 203 -11.55 -3.06 -11.22
CA GLU A 203 -12.96 -3.28 -11.52
C GLU A 203 -13.44 -2.22 -12.52
N ASP A 204 -14.24 -2.62 -13.50
CA ASP A 204 -14.92 -1.69 -14.41
C ASP A 204 -16.28 -1.20 -13.88
N GLU A 205 -16.87 -0.23 -14.56
CA GLU A 205 -18.17 0.37 -14.18
C GLU A 205 -19.35 -0.61 -14.20
N THR A 206 -19.21 -1.75 -14.87
CA THR A 206 -20.24 -2.81 -14.94
C THR A 206 -20.02 -3.90 -13.89
N GLY A 207 -18.95 -3.81 -13.12
CA GLY A 207 -18.60 -4.73 -12.05
C GLY A 207 -17.79 -5.96 -12.49
N ASN A 208 -17.16 -5.92 -13.67
CA ASN A 208 -16.22 -6.99 -14.04
C ASN A 208 -14.84 -6.73 -13.45
N ILE A 209 -14.18 -7.81 -13.05
CA ILE A 209 -12.83 -7.79 -12.49
C ILE A 209 -11.82 -8.11 -13.59
N TRP A 210 -10.91 -7.18 -13.82
CA TRP A 210 -9.79 -7.28 -14.76
C TRP A 210 -8.52 -7.62 -14.01
N LEU A 211 -7.80 -8.63 -14.51
CA LEU A 211 -6.57 -9.14 -13.89
C LEU A 211 -5.41 -8.98 -14.88
N SER A 212 -4.26 -8.53 -14.38
CA SER A 212 -2.99 -8.67 -15.10
C SER A 212 -2.19 -9.80 -14.46
N THR A 213 -1.68 -10.72 -15.29
CA THR A 213 -0.87 -11.87 -14.86
C THR A 213 0.49 -11.88 -15.55
N HIS A 214 1.39 -12.76 -15.11
CA HIS A 214 2.54 -13.17 -15.94
C HIS A 214 2.08 -13.92 -17.19
#